data_AF-A0A661ZFD3-F1
#
_entry.id   AF-A0A661ZFD3-F1
#
_cell.length_a   1.000
_cell.length_b   1.000
_cell.length_c   1.000
_cell.angle_alpha   90.00
_cell.angle_beta   90.00
_cell.angle_gamma   90.00
#
_symmetry.space_group_name_H-M   'P 1'
#
loop_
_entity.id
_entity.type
_entity.pdbx_description
1 polymer ?
#
loop_
_entity_poly.entity_id
_entity_poly.type
_entity_poly.pdbx_seq_one_letter_code
_entity_poly.pdbx_strand_id
1 'polypeptide(L)' 'LISALPEPQRSLVHLRHLEGKEYEEIAEMVNMNVNAIRVSISRARKQMREMIEKQYSSWRV' A
#
# COMPACT_ATOMS: atom_id res chain seq x y z
N LEU A 1 -8.73 -2.52 -5.83
CA LEU A 1 -7.34 -2.01 -5.96
C LEU A 1 -6.48 -2.38 -4.76
N ILE A 2 -6.87 -2.06 -3.53
CA ILE A 2 -6.09 -2.45 -2.33
C ILE A 2 -5.96 -3.98 -2.22
N SER A 3 -7.03 -4.75 -2.48
CA SER A 3 -6.99 -6.22 -2.46
C SER A 3 -6.08 -6.86 -3.52
N ALA A 4 -5.68 -6.09 -4.55
CA ALA A 4 -4.77 -6.56 -5.60
C ALA A 4 -3.30 -6.37 -5.23
N LEU A 5 -3.00 -5.69 -4.11
CA LEU A 5 -1.64 -5.57 -3.61
C LEU A 5 -1.15 -6.89 -2.99
N PRO A 6 0.13 -7.26 -3.18
CA PRO A 6 0.72 -8.40 -2.49
C PRO A 6 0.89 -8.12 -0.99
N GLU A 7 0.87 -9.15 -0.17
CA GLU A 7 1.36 -9.04 1.21
C GLU A 7 2.89 -8.87 1.21
N PRO A 8 3.47 -8.08 2.12
CA PRO A 8 2.85 -7.37 3.25
C PRO A 8 2.30 -5.96 2.93
N GLN A 9 2.39 -5.51 1.67
CA GLN A 9 2.03 -4.13 1.29
C GLN A 9 0.56 -3.81 1.54
N ARG A 10 -0.32 -4.78 1.29
CA ARG A 10 -1.76 -4.65 1.51
C ARG A 10 -2.09 -4.39 2.97
N SER A 11 -1.56 -5.21 3.88
CA SER A 11 -1.76 -5.03 5.33
C SER A 11 -1.26 -3.67 5.81
N LEU A 12 -0.10 -3.22 5.34
CA LEU A 12 0.46 -1.92 5.71
C LEU A 12 -0.39 -0.74 5.21
N VAL A 13 -0.89 -0.82 3.97
CA VAL A 13 -1.81 0.19 3.42
C VAL A 13 -3.14 0.18 4.17
N HIS A 14 -3.64 -1.00 4.57
CA HIS A 14 -4.87 -1.11 5.35
C HIS A 14 -4.72 -0.43 6.72
N LEU A 15 -3.69 -0.79 7.48
CA LEU A 15 -3.43 -0.22 8.79
C LEU A 15 -3.23 1.31 8.74
N ARG A 16 -2.53 1.81 7.70
CA ARG A 16 -2.28 3.24 7.56
C ARG A 16 -3.49 4.02 7.04
N HIS A 17 -4.15 3.55 5.98
CA HIS A 17 -5.15 4.33 5.26
C HIS A 17 -6.60 4.02 5.66
N LEU A 18 -6.87 2.82 6.19
CA LEU A 18 -8.21 2.41 6.62
C LEU A 18 -8.36 2.51 8.14
N GLU A 19 -7.35 2.06 8.90
CA GLU A 19 -7.38 2.18 10.36
C GLU A 19 -6.77 3.50 10.88
N GLY A 20 -6.03 4.23 10.04
CA GLY A 20 -5.47 5.54 10.40
C GLY A 20 -4.31 5.49 11.40
N LYS A 21 -3.63 4.34 11.53
CA LYS A 21 -2.55 4.16 12.50
C LYS A 21 -1.26 4.88 12.10
N GLU A 22 -0.49 5.31 13.09
CA GLU A 22 0.83 5.92 12.88
C GLU A 22 1.87 4.87 12.46
N TYR A 23 2.92 5.31 11.76
CA TYR A 23 3.90 4.38 11.19
C TYR A 23 4.66 3.60 12.27
N GLU A 24 4.87 4.23 13.41
CA GLU A 24 5.49 3.70 14.61
C GLU A 24 4.61 2.61 15.24
N GLU A 25 3.31 2.83 15.36
CA GLU A 25 2.36 1.82 15.85
C GLU A 25 2.30 0.61 14.92
N ILE A 26 2.28 0.86 13.60
CA ILE A 26 2.31 -0.21 12.60
C ILE A 26 3.62 -0.99 12.72
N ALA A 27 4.75 -0.31 12.88
CA ALA A 27 6.06 -0.94 13.07
C ALA A 27 6.11 -1.88 14.26
N GLU A 28 5.52 -1.49 15.38
CA GLU A 28 5.40 -2.36 16.56
C GLU A 28 4.47 -3.55 16.31
N MET A 29 3.32 -3.33 15.66
CA MET A 29 2.33 -4.37 15.37
C MET A 29 2.83 -5.46 14.42
N VAL A 30 3.49 -5.07 13.32
CA VAL A 30 4.03 -6.02 12.34
C VAL A 30 5.49 -6.40 12.60
N ASN A 31 6.09 -5.87 13.67
CA ASN A 31 7.49 -6.06 14.03
C ASN A 31 8.46 -5.77 12.86
N MET A 32 8.24 -4.64 12.19
CA MET A 32 9.02 -4.19 11.03
C MET A 32 9.59 -2.79 11.26
N ASN A 33 10.70 -2.47 10.61
CA ASN A 33 11.26 -1.13 10.67
C ASN A 33 10.34 -0.10 9.99
N VAL A 34 10.07 1.03 10.66
CA VAL A 34 9.30 2.18 10.14
C VAL A 34 9.76 2.61 8.74
N ASN A 35 11.07 2.64 8.48
CA ASN A 35 11.62 2.98 7.17
C ASN A 35 11.20 1.97 6.09
N ALA A 36 11.22 0.68 6.41
CA ALA A 36 10.77 -0.37 5.51
C ALA A 36 9.26 -0.23 5.22
N ILE A 37 8.46 0.11 6.23
CA ILE A 37 7.02 0.36 6.09
C ILE A 37 6.75 1.54 5.16
N ARG A 38 7.43 2.68 5.37
CA ARG A 38 7.30 3.87 4.50
C ARG A 38 7.64 3.55 3.05
N VAL A 39 8.71 2.81 2.82
CA VAL A 39 9.12 2.36 1.47
C VAL A 39 8.07 1.41 0.88
N SER A 40 7.58 0.45 1.66
CA SER A 40 6.58 -0.52 1.24
C SER A 40 5.27 0.16 0.82
N ILE A 41 4.77 1.09 1.63
CA ILE A 41 3.56 1.87 1.33
C ILE A 41 3.78 2.76 0.10
N SER A 42 4.96 3.36 -0.06
CA SER A 42 5.28 4.15 -1.26
C SER A 42 5.21 3.31 -2.54
N ARG A 43 5.80 2.11 -2.51
CA ARG A 43 5.73 1.16 -3.64
C ARG A 43 4.29 0.68 -3.89
N ALA A 44 3.53 0.45 -2.83
CA ALA A 44 2.12 0.06 -2.93
C ALA A 44 1.29 1.12 -3.67
N ARG A 45 1.47 2.41 -3.32
CA ARG A 45 0.81 3.52 -4.03
C ARG A 45 1.20 3.58 -5.51
N LYS A 46 2.48 3.38 -5.81
CA LYS A 46 2.95 3.35 -7.21
C LYS A 46 2.28 2.23 -8.00
N GLN A 47 2.23 1.01 -7.45
CA GLN A 47 1.52 -0.12 -8.06
C GLN A 47 0.03 0.19 -8.27
N MET A 48 -0.66 0.74 -7.26
CA MET A 48 -2.06 1.11 -7.40
C MET A 48 -2.27 2.11 -8.54
N ARG A 49 -1.39 3.10 -8.68
CA ARG A 49 -1.45 4.06 -9.79
C ARG A 49 -1.25 3.39 -11.14
N GLU A 50 -0.25 2.51 -11.28
CA GLU A 50 0.00 1.78 -12.53
C GLU A 50 -1.18 0.86 -12.91
N MET A 51 -1.81 0.22 -11.92
CA MET A 51 -3.03 -0.59 -12.13
C MET A 51 -4.19 0.26 -12.64
N ILE A 52 -4.40 1.43 -12.04
CA ILE A 52 -5.41 2.40 -12.48
C ILE A 52 -5.10 2.87 -13.90
N GLU A 53 -3.87 3.31 -14.18
CA GLU A 53 -3.48 3.79 -15.51
C GLU A 53 -3.68 2.73 -16.59
N LYS A 54 -3.34 1.46 -16.33
CA LYS A 54 -3.63 0.34 -17.24
C LYS A 54 -5.13 0.15 -17.47
N GLN A 55 -5.93 0.17 -16.40
CA GLN A 55 -7.37 -0.01 -16.49
C GLN A 55 -8.05 1.14 -17.25
N TYR A 56 -7.62 2.39 -17.02
CA TYR A 56 -8.10 3.55 -17.75
C TYR A 56 -7.67 3.54 -19.23
N SER A 57 -6.44 3.14 -19.54
CA SER A 57 -5.98 2.99 -20.92
C SER A 57 -6.79 1.94 -21.70
N SER A 58 -7.20 0.86 -21.02
CA SER A 58 -8.03 -0.19 -21.63
C SER A 58 -9.46 0.25 -21.93
N TRP A 59 -9.95 1.32 -21.30
CA TRP A 59 -11.30 1.86 -21.51
C TRP A 59 -11.38 2.89 -22.63
N ARG A 60 -10.24 3.35 -23.16
CA ARG A 60 -10.16 4.37 -24.21
C ARG A 60 -9.94 3.76 -25.61
N VAL A 61 -10.19 2.46 -25.79
CA VAL A 61 -10.06 1.75 -27.07
C VAL A 61 -11.45 1.40 -27.60
#